data_AF-A0AB34PK26-F1
#
_entry.id   AF-A0AB34PK26-F1
#
_cell.length_a   1.000
_cell.length_b   1.000
_cell.length_c   1.000
_cell.angle_alpha   90.00
_cell.angle_beta   90.00
_cell.angle_gamma   90.00
#
_symmetry.space_group_name_H-M   'P 1'
#
loop_
_entity.id
_entity.type
_entity.pdbx_description
1 polymer ?
#
loop_
_entity_poly.entity_id
_entity_poly.type
_entity_poly.pdbx_seq_one_letter_code
_entity_poly.pdbx_strand_id
1 'polypeptide(L)'
;MTIITTDIDLFQEVAKLPYEVIALIVSYLPKCILPQLLYFQPIQREVASTILSDVNVTESIYRHKGSDTPHVGYSECDCDWFQIGLSDLTKGITQWNVYPRALHMNGEFVFKDVLDTFPELLKETSSINGTISSCEGIKAQSLLDLFFNTNLRFDSLQLNGVWDPATLPSVATSIRLFHTTLNSYVIPGVKKLDMEMYSNTRESQTYTFSPDLEDLRIDFNFIIQVTLTPNLRKLYITTSLDSANFVSPELVKLEYLQLELPQIESFEETGIVAPNLKTLILTNCAKLSDFRNLEQFQNLKYFFLTNCGYPFGLFKEDSFPMLERFQYDGNGFLDPENFKTPLLTFPPNLNELSIKCRDFINIDLSTLMLPPTLTRLTLLDLSFNDGYFHLGENLQYVHIETSTLRFNSSFKIPHLAGELILEADYLTFDSPEFMYHLPNSLTRLQLIANKKGKMSPFIRKIKWPLELGDFAFKNFSIDYHTLELLNLKESILEVIYIRGGNIKKLNVDLFPVSVKNLTLMEMGIHELPASFKRLNNLRQLSLMGNQLRNVNSVRLPVSSLEVLNVRQCNLRLISPFLVSM
;
A
#
# COMPACT_ATOMS: atom_id res chain seq x y z
N MET A 1 12.18 -11.15 16.00
CA MET A 1 12.53 -11.98 17.17
C MET A 1 11.28 -12.09 18.01
N THR A 2 10.70 -13.29 18.12
CA THR A 2 9.42 -13.47 18.82
C THR A 2 9.68 -13.86 20.27
N ILE A 3 9.63 -12.89 21.19
CA ILE A 3 9.79 -13.16 22.62
C ILE A 3 8.39 -13.45 23.18
N ILE A 4 8.18 -14.68 23.69
CA ILE A 4 6.88 -15.13 24.24
C ILE A 4 6.87 -14.94 25.77
N THR A 5 8.02 -15.15 26.43
CA THR A 5 8.30 -14.88 27.85
C THR A 5 9.74 -14.38 27.99
N THR A 6 10.08 -13.67 29.07
CA THR A 6 11.45 -13.16 29.28
C THR A 6 12.44 -14.32 29.44
N ASP A 7 13.18 -14.65 28.39
CA ASP A 7 14.21 -15.70 28.42
C ASP A 7 15.42 -15.20 29.24
N ILE A 8 15.51 -15.69 30.48
CA ILE A 8 16.53 -15.26 31.45
C ILE A 8 17.94 -15.57 30.93
N ASP A 9 18.14 -16.71 30.28
CA ASP A 9 19.44 -17.15 29.80
C ASP A 9 19.90 -16.27 28.63
N LEU A 10 18.97 -15.90 27.75
CA LEU A 10 19.25 -14.95 26.66
C LEU A 10 19.76 -13.61 27.19
N PHE A 11 19.08 -13.01 28.16
CA PHE A 11 19.46 -11.70 28.68
C PHE A 11 20.72 -11.73 29.56
N GLN A 12 21.07 -12.89 30.14
CA GLN A 12 22.38 -13.10 30.78
C GLN A 12 23.53 -13.13 29.77
N GLU A 13 23.34 -13.70 28.58
CA GLU A 13 24.35 -13.66 27.52
C GLU A 13 24.44 -12.26 26.88
N VAL A 14 23.30 -11.57 26.68
CA VAL A 14 23.28 -10.18 26.20
C VAL A 14 24.07 -9.26 27.14
N ALA A 15 23.99 -9.48 28.45
CA ALA A 15 24.75 -8.71 29.44
C ALA A 15 26.28 -8.81 29.31
N LYS A 16 26.81 -9.79 28.55
CA LYS A 16 28.25 -9.94 28.31
C LYS A 16 28.74 -9.13 27.11
N LEU A 17 27.83 -8.53 26.34
CA LEU A 17 28.16 -7.76 25.15
C LEU A 17 28.68 -6.35 25.52
N PRO A 18 29.37 -5.66 24.60
CA PRO A 18 29.72 -4.26 24.78
C PRO A 18 28.48 -3.39 24.99
N TYR A 19 28.63 -2.33 25.79
CA TYR A 19 27.54 -1.44 26.18
C TYR A 19 26.75 -0.89 25.00
N GLU A 20 27.43 -0.49 23.92
CA GLU A 20 26.79 0.08 22.72
C GLU A 20 25.89 -0.94 22.03
N VAL A 21 26.27 -2.22 22.08
CA VAL A 21 25.51 -3.32 21.50
C VAL A 21 24.28 -3.64 22.34
N ILE A 22 24.41 -3.62 23.68
CA ILE A 22 23.28 -3.79 24.60
C ILE A 22 22.24 -2.70 24.38
N ALA A 23 22.67 -1.43 24.35
CA ALA A 23 21.79 -0.29 24.12
C ALA A 23 21.05 -0.38 22.78
N LEU A 24 21.74 -0.81 21.72
CA LEU A 24 21.13 -1.03 20.41
C LEU A 24 20.09 -2.15 20.45
N ILE A 25 20.42 -3.31 21.04
CA ILE A 25 19.49 -4.45 21.17
C ILE A 25 18.24 -4.02 21.92
N VAL A 26 18.39 -3.38 23.08
CA VAL A 26 17.27 -2.95 23.92
C VAL A 26 16.38 -1.92 23.21
N SER A 27 16.96 -1.04 22.38
CA SER A 27 16.22 -0.03 21.62
C SER A 27 15.24 -0.61 20.58
N TYR A 28 15.53 -1.81 20.06
CA TYR A 28 14.68 -2.53 19.10
C TYR A 28 13.65 -3.45 19.76
N LEU A 29 13.66 -3.58 21.09
CA LEU A 29 12.67 -4.40 21.78
C LEU A 29 11.31 -3.68 21.86
N PRO A 30 10.19 -4.42 21.76
CA PRO A 30 8.86 -3.85 21.97
C PRO A 30 8.77 -3.16 23.33
N LYS A 31 8.22 -1.94 23.38
CA LYS A 31 8.15 -1.14 24.63
C LYS A 31 7.43 -1.89 25.77
N CYS A 32 6.48 -2.75 25.39
CA CYS A 32 5.75 -3.68 26.27
C CYS A 32 6.65 -4.55 27.17
N ILE A 33 7.83 -5.00 26.69
CA ILE A 33 8.68 -5.96 27.42
C ILE A 33 9.67 -5.29 28.39
N LEU A 34 10.04 -4.04 28.12
CA LEU A 34 11.09 -3.32 28.84
C LEU A 34 10.89 -3.30 30.38
N PRO A 35 9.67 -3.16 30.94
CA PRO A 35 9.48 -3.17 32.38
C PRO A 35 9.90 -4.47 33.06
N GLN A 36 9.78 -5.61 32.37
CA GLN A 36 10.23 -6.91 32.90
C GLN A 36 11.75 -6.98 32.93
N LEU A 37 12.41 -6.33 31.98
CA LEU A 37 13.87 -6.28 31.89
C LEU A 37 14.50 -5.39 32.96
N LEU A 38 13.75 -4.49 33.59
CA LEU A 38 14.22 -3.69 34.72
C LEU A 38 14.60 -4.54 35.96
N TYR A 39 14.14 -5.79 36.05
CA TYR A 39 14.53 -6.68 37.15
C TYR A 39 15.89 -7.37 36.92
N PHE A 40 16.47 -7.23 35.71
CA PHE A 40 17.73 -7.84 35.34
C PHE A 40 18.89 -6.88 35.61
N GLN A 41 19.49 -7.02 36.80
CA GLN A 41 20.58 -6.17 37.30
C GLN A 41 21.67 -5.83 36.25
N PRO A 42 22.17 -6.77 35.41
CA PRO A 42 23.28 -6.47 34.51
C PRO A 42 22.99 -5.49 33.36
N ILE A 43 21.72 -5.36 32.95
CA ILE A 43 21.28 -4.48 31.85
C ILE A 43 20.27 -3.43 32.32
N GLN A 44 20.07 -3.33 33.64
CA GLN A 44 18.98 -2.58 34.25
C GLN A 44 19.05 -1.10 33.89
N ARG A 45 20.26 -0.53 33.85
CA ARG A 45 20.47 0.90 33.58
C ARG A 45 20.16 1.25 32.13
N GLU A 46 20.51 0.37 31.22
CA GLU A 46 20.32 0.50 29.77
C GLU A 46 18.84 0.40 29.45
N VAL A 47 18.15 -0.57 30.05
CA VAL A 47 16.69 -0.71 29.97
C VAL A 47 16.00 0.53 30.53
N ALA A 48 16.41 1.02 31.71
CA ALA A 48 15.85 2.24 32.28
C ALA A 48 16.08 3.46 31.37
N SER A 49 17.28 3.59 30.81
CA SER A 49 17.60 4.66 29.88
C SER A 49 16.77 4.58 28.60
N THR A 50 16.53 3.39 28.06
CA THR A 50 15.67 3.21 26.87
C THR A 50 14.22 3.53 27.18
N ILE A 51 13.69 3.06 28.31
CA ILE A 51 12.33 3.39 28.77
C ILE A 51 12.17 4.91 28.88
N LEU A 52 13.08 5.57 29.60
CA LEU A 52 12.97 6.99 29.90
C LEU A 52 13.25 7.88 28.69
N SER A 53 13.97 7.38 27.66
CA SER A 53 14.35 8.19 26.51
C SER A 53 13.19 8.67 25.64
N ASP A 54 12.09 7.92 25.57
CA ASP A 54 10.94 8.21 24.71
C ASP A 54 9.66 7.74 25.42
N VAL A 55 8.97 8.69 26.04
CA VAL A 55 7.85 8.42 26.94
C VAL A 55 6.60 9.16 26.52
N ASN A 56 5.46 8.49 26.67
CA ASN A 56 4.14 9.10 26.59
C ASN A 56 3.55 9.18 28.01
N VAL A 57 3.46 10.41 28.52
CA VAL A 57 2.81 10.69 29.80
C VAL A 57 1.30 10.62 29.61
N THR A 58 0.66 9.72 30.34
CA THR A 58 -0.79 9.52 30.26
C THR A 58 -1.33 8.99 31.59
N GLU A 59 -2.61 9.26 31.86
CA GLU A 59 -3.31 8.72 33.03
C GLU A 59 -3.73 7.25 32.84
N SER A 60 -4.01 6.86 31.59
CA SER A 60 -4.48 5.51 31.24
C SER A 60 -3.36 4.70 30.62
N ILE A 61 -2.76 3.81 31.41
CA ILE A 61 -1.66 2.96 30.96
C ILE A 61 -2.22 1.61 30.51
N TYR A 62 -2.08 1.29 29.23
CA TYR A 62 -2.39 -0.02 28.68
C TYR A 62 -1.09 -0.68 28.19
N ARG A 63 -0.82 -1.90 28.65
CA ARG A 63 0.34 -2.68 28.22
C ARG A 63 -0.12 -3.98 27.61
N HIS A 64 0.23 -4.22 26.34
CA HIS A 64 -0.04 -5.50 25.70
C HIS A 64 0.68 -6.61 26.47
N LYS A 65 0.00 -7.75 26.60
CA LYS A 65 0.62 -9.02 26.98
C LYS A 65 1.05 -9.73 25.70
N GLY A 66 2.14 -10.50 25.76
CA GLY A 66 2.53 -11.35 24.65
C GLY A 66 1.41 -12.33 24.32
N SER A 67 1.15 -12.55 23.03
CA SER A 67 0.19 -13.54 22.55
C SER A 67 0.63 -14.93 22.98
N ASP A 68 -0.31 -15.69 23.57
CA ASP A 68 -0.12 -17.10 23.92
C ASP A 68 -0.06 -18.01 22.67
N THR A 69 -0.30 -17.43 21.48
CA THR A 69 -0.19 -18.13 20.20
C THR A 69 1.29 -18.44 19.91
N PRO A 70 1.64 -19.70 19.60
CA PRO A 70 3.02 -20.08 19.31
C PRO A 70 3.61 -19.21 18.19
N HIS A 71 4.82 -18.68 18.42
CA HIS A 71 5.58 -17.85 17.48
C HIS A 71 5.02 -16.44 17.19
N VAL A 72 3.98 -16.00 17.92
CA VAL A 72 3.44 -14.61 17.83
C VAL A 72 4.02 -13.71 18.93
N GLY A 73 3.98 -14.11 20.21
CA GLY A 73 4.56 -13.32 21.31
C GLY A 73 4.17 -11.83 21.25
N TYR A 74 5.13 -10.91 21.28
CA TYR A 74 4.89 -9.46 21.15
C TYR A 74 4.86 -8.92 19.71
N SER A 75 4.80 -9.76 18.67
CA SER A 75 4.83 -9.28 17.27
C SER A 75 3.63 -8.43 16.88
N GLU A 76 2.54 -8.52 17.64
CA GLU A 76 1.30 -7.74 17.46
C GLU A 76 1.20 -6.56 18.46
N CYS A 77 2.21 -6.31 19.31
CA CYS A 77 2.21 -5.17 20.24
C CYS A 77 2.38 -3.86 19.46
N ASP A 78 1.30 -3.09 19.35
CA ASP A 78 1.28 -1.72 18.80
C ASP A 78 1.60 -0.71 19.91
N CYS A 79 2.87 -0.68 20.35
CA CYS A 79 3.33 0.29 21.33
C CYS A 79 4.42 1.17 20.74
N ASP A 80 3.98 2.17 20.00
CA ASP A 80 4.83 3.22 19.43
C ASP A 80 5.63 3.96 20.52
N TRP A 81 5.02 4.18 21.69
CA TRP A 81 5.64 4.89 22.82
C TRP A 81 5.54 4.11 24.12
N PHE A 82 6.48 4.36 25.04
CA PHE A 82 6.39 3.84 26.39
C PHE A 82 5.42 4.67 27.22
N GLN A 83 4.26 4.10 27.57
CA GLN A 83 3.27 4.75 28.41
C GLN A 83 3.67 4.73 29.89
N ILE A 84 3.67 5.91 30.53
CA ILE A 84 4.06 6.09 31.93
C ILE A 84 3.22 7.19 32.58
N GLY A 85 2.87 7.02 33.86
CA GLY A 85 2.22 8.07 34.65
C GLY A 85 3.26 9.08 35.13
N LEU A 86 2.85 10.35 35.30
CA LEU A 86 3.77 11.43 35.69
C LEU A 86 4.54 11.12 37.00
N SER A 87 3.86 10.59 38.02
CA SER A 87 4.50 10.26 39.30
C SER A 87 5.58 9.17 39.18
N ASP A 88 5.38 8.19 38.31
CA ASP A 88 6.35 7.11 38.08
C ASP A 88 7.50 7.58 37.18
N LEU A 89 7.23 8.49 36.24
CA LEU A 89 8.27 9.17 35.47
C LEU A 89 9.19 9.97 36.40
N THR A 90 8.63 10.76 37.32
CA THR A 90 9.42 11.52 38.31
C THR A 90 10.29 10.60 39.17
N LYS A 91 9.75 9.47 39.65
CA LYS A 91 10.53 8.46 40.39
C LYS A 91 11.65 7.87 39.52
N GLY A 92 11.33 7.53 38.28
CA GLY A 92 12.29 6.98 37.32
C GLY A 92 13.45 7.93 37.05
N ILE A 93 13.16 9.20 36.77
CA ILE A 93 14.18 10.25 36.57
C ILE A 93 15.02 10.42 37.83
N THR A 94 14.39 10.49 39.00
CA THR A 94 15.11 10.64 40.28
C THR A 94 16.04 9.46 40.55
N GLN A 95 15.59 8.24 40.23
CA GLN A 95 16.36 7.02 40.48
C GLN A 95 17.52 6.85 39.49
N TRP A 96 17.31 7.17 38.22
CA TRP A 96 18.26 6.86 37.15
C TRP A 96 19.05 8.06 36.63
N ASN A 97 18.64 9.28 37.00
CA ASN A 97 19.18 10.55 36.52
C ASN A 97 19.22 10.63 34.98
N VAL A 98 18.15 10.20 34.33
CA VAL A 98 17.97 10.22 32.87
C VAL A 98 16.69 10.98 32.55
N TYR A 99 16.82 12.13 31.89
CA TYR A 99 15.69 12.87 31.35
C TYR A 99 15.30 12.33 29.96
N PRO A 100 14.00 12.42 29.60
CA PRO A 100 13.57 12.01 28.26
C PRO A 100 14.21 12.81 27.15
N ARG A 101 14.49 12.13 26.03
CA ARG A 101 14.84 12.80 24.78
C ARG A 101 13.58 13.26 24.07
N ALA A 102 12.54 12.42 24.07
CA ALA A 102 11.22 12.73 23.55
C ALA A 102 10.17 12.56 24.65
N LEU A 103 9.30 13.57 24.78
CA LEU A 103 8.17 13.58 25.70
C LEU A 103 6.89 13.78 24.89
N HIS A 104 5.99 12.81 24.99
CA HIS A 104 4.64 12.88 24.45
C HIS A 104 3.66 13.11 25.59
N MET A 105 2.79 14.11 25.46
CA MET A 105 1.76 14.43 26.45
C MET A 105 0.39 14.27 25.80
N ASN A 106 -0.11 13.04 25.82
CA ASN A 106 -1.39 12.67 25.23
C ASN A 106 -2.42 12.45 26.32
N GLY A 107 -3.38 13.37 26.43
CA GLY A 107 -4.48 13.29 27.37
C GLY A 107 -5.04 14.66 27.72
N GLU A 108 -6.25 14.68 28.27
CA GLU A 108 -6.84 15.90 28.81
C GLU A 108 -6.00 16.37 30.00
N PHE A 109 -5.56 17.63 29.99
CA PHE A 109 -4.80 18.29 31.08
C PHE A 109 -3.40 17.75 31.43
N VAL A 110 -2.89 16.68 30.82
CA VAL A 110 -1.53 16.15 31.10
C VAL A 110 -0.44 17.23 31.04
N PHE A 111 -0.49 18.10 30.03
CA PHE A 111 0.46 19.20 29.92
C PHE A 111 0.45 20.13 31.14
N LYS A 112 -0.75 20.44 31.65
CA LYS A 112 -0.91 21.29 32.82
C LYS A 112 -0.36 20.61 34.07
N ASP A 113 -0.66 19.33 34.26
CA ASP A 113 -0.15 18.57 35.41
C ASP A 113 1.37 18.49 35.42
N VAL A 114 1.98 18.27 34.24
CA VAL A 114 3.44 18.30 34.08
C VAL A 114 3.99 19.68 34.43
N LEU A 115 3.36 20.75 33.95
CA LEU A 115 3.81 22.11 34.22
C LEU A 115 3.68 22.50 35.70
N ASP A 116 2.58 22.12 36.34
CA ASP A 116 2.28 22.45 37.74
C ASP A 116 3.14 21.61 38.70
N THR A 117 3.45 20.36 38.35
CA THR A 117 4.12 19.40 39.25
C THR A 117 5.62 19.25 38.98
N PHE A 118 6.05 19.30 37.72
CA PHE A 118 7.44 19.06 37.35
C PHE A 118 7.91 19.87 36.11
N PRO A 119 7.92 21.21 36.21
CA PRO A 119 8.22 22.09 35.07
C PRO A 119 9.66 21.94 34.52
N GLU A 120 10.62 21.49 35.35
CA GLU A 120 12.00 21.25 34.93
C GLU A 120 12.10 20.15 33.85
N LEU A 121 11.17 19.19 33.85
CA LEU A 121 11.10 18.14 32.83
C LEU A 121 11.03 18.72 31.42
N LEU A 122 10.26 19.79 31.24
CA LEU A 122 10.07 20.44 29.95
C LEU A 122 11.29 21.23 29.48
N LYS A 123 12.21 21.59 30.38
CA LYS A 123 13.46 22.30 30.04
C LYS A 123 14.57 21.34 29.64
N GLU A 124 14.64 20.18 30.30
CA GLU A 124 15.68 19.17 30.07
C GLU A 124 15.35 18.23 28.90
N THR A 125 14.09 18.21 28.44
CA THR A 125 13.66 17.38 27.31
C THR A 125 14.01 18.05 25.98
N SER A 126 14.57 17.27 25.04
CA SER A 126 14.99 17.78 23.73
C SER A 126 13.84 17.90 22.72
N SER A 127 12.85 17.01 22.79
CA SER A 127 11.71 16.98 21.89
C SER A 127 10.39 16.85 22.66
N ILE A 128 9.44 17.74 22.38
CA ILE A 128 8.18 17.82 23.11
C ILE A 128 7.02 17.78 22.13
N ASN A 129 6.15 16.79 22.31
CA ASN A 129 4.92 16.61 21.56
C ASN A 129 3.72 16.67 22.50
N GLY A 130 2.71 17.44 22.16
CA GLY A 130 1.56 17.66 23.03
C GLY A 130 0.24 17.54 22.30
N THR A 131 -0.77 17.03 23.02
CA THR A 131 -2.17 17.12 22.61
C THR A 131 -2.94 17.95 23.64
N ILE A 132 -3.74 18.91 23.17
CA ILE A 132 -4.68 19.68 23.98
C ILE A 132 -6.07 19.38 23.45
N SER A 133 -6.96 18.95 24.35
CA SER A 133 -8.34 18.61 24.00
C SER A 133 -9.34 19.38 24.84
N SER A 134 -10.53 19.63 24.27
CA SER A 134 -11.74 20.05 24.99
C SER A 134 -11.56 21.31 25.86
N CYS A 135 -10.85 22.31 25.35
CA CYS A 135 -10.62 23.58 26.03
C CYS A 135 -11.51 24.67 25.43
N GLU A 136 -12.42 25.24 26.23
CA GLU A 136 -13.37 26.29 25.80
C GLU A 136 -13.30 27.51 26.73
N GLY A 137 -13.58 28.70 26.17
CA GLY A 137 -13.69 29.96 26.91
C GLY A 137 -12.47 30.29 27.77
N ILE A 138 -12.72 30.60 29.05
CA ILE A 138 -11.68 31.04 30.01
C ILE A 138 -10.55 30.00 30.16
N LYS A 139 -10.84 28.70 29.99
CA LYS A 139 -9.83 27.64 30.08
C LYS A 139 -8.87 27.67 28.90
N ALA A 140 -9.38 27.92 27.69
CA ALA A 140 -8.54 28.09 26.50
C ALA A 140 -7.62 29.31 26.64
N GLN A 141 -8.16 30.46 27.08
CA GLN A 141 -7.35 31.67 27.30
C GLN A 141 -6.26 31.45 28.36
N SER A 142 -6.60 30.83 29.49
CA SER A 142 -5.61 30.52 30.53
C SER A 142 -4.48 29.63 30.02
N LEU A 143 -4.79 28.70 29.12
CA LEU A 143 -3.80 27.82 28.51
C LEU A 143 -2.89 28.56 27.52
N LEU A 144 -3.46 29.48 26.73
CA LEU A 144 -2.66 30.34 25.85
C LEU A 144 -1.72 31.26 26.63
N ASP A 145 -2.19 31.83 27.73
CA ASP A 145 -1.38 32.66 28.62
C ASP A 145 -0.18 31.88 29.17
N LEU A 146 -0.35 30.58 29.44
CA LEU A 146 0.77 29.71 29.82
C LEU A 146 1.82 29.59 28.72
N PHE A 147 1.42 29.48 27.45
CA PHE A 147 2.39 29.45 26.34
C PHE A 147 3.19 30.74 26.22
N PHE A 148 2.54 31.90 26.39
CA PHE A 148 3.23 33.19 26.37
C PHE A 148 4.23 33.35 27.52
N ASN A 149 3.89 32.82 28.70
CA ASN A 149 4.71 33.00 29.91
C ASN A 149 5.86 31.99 30.04
N THR A 150 5.77 30.83 29.40
CA THR A 150 6.73 29.72 29.59
C THR A 150 7.82 29.63 28.53
N ASN A 151 7.69 30.33 27.40
CA ASN A 151 8.60 30.23 26.24
C ASN A 151 8.84 28.78 25.77
N LEU A 152 7.90 27.88 26.04
CA LEU A 152 7.97 26.48 25.64
C LEU A 152 7.78 26.33 24.13
N ARG A 153 8.56 25.43 23.52
CA ARG A 153 8.44 25.06 22.11
C ARG A 153 8.21 23.56 21.96
N PHE A 154 7.16 23.23 21.25
CA PHE A 154 6.80 21.88 20.83
C PHE A 154 7.40 21.60 19.45
N ASP A 155 7.80 20.36 19.21
CA ASP A 155 8.05 19.92 17.84
C ASP A 155 6.72 19.72 17.13
N SER A 156 5.77 19.06 17.79
CA SER A 156 4.40 18.85 17.31
C SER A 156 3.36 19.18 18.38
N LEU A 157 2.34 19.95 17.99
CA LEU A 157 1.21 20.28 18.84
C LEU A 157 -0.10 19.93 18.15
N GLN A 158 -0.93 19.11 18.79
CA GLN A 158 -2.28 18.81 18.33
C GLN A 158 -3.30 19.53 19.21
N LEU A 159 -4.23 20.25 18.58
CA LEU A 159 -5.38 20.88 19.23
C LEU A 159 -6.65 20.19 18.76
N ASN A 160 -7.48 19.74 19.70
CA ASN A 160 -8.71 19.00 19.43
C ASN A 160 -9.89 19.63 20.18
N GLY A 161 -10.88 20.17 19.47
CA GLY A 161 -12.04 20.78 20.12
C GLY A 161 -11.68 21.99 20.97
N VAL A 162 -10.79 22.87 20.47
CA VAL A 162 -10.49 24.16 21.12
C VAL A 162 -11.37 25.24 20.51
N TRP A 163 -12.25 25.82 21.33
CA TRP A 163 -13.27 26.79 20.93
C TRP A 163 -13.06 28.13 21.62
N ASP A 164 -13.68 29.16 21.03
CA ASP A 164 -13.39 30.59 21.21
C ASP A 164 -12.05 31.01 20.60
N PRO A 165 -12.08 31.89 19.58
CA PRO A 165 -10.96 32.01 18.69
C PRO A 165 -9.75 32.60 19.42
N ALA A 166 -8.64 31.88 19.30
CA ALA A 166 -7.38 32.08 19.99
C ALA A 166 -6.29 32.49 19.01
N THR A 167 -5.33 33.31 19.45
CA THR A 167 -4.10 33.56 18.68
C THR A 167 -2.97 32.76 19.29
N LEU A 168 -2.47 31.76 18.55
CA LEU A 168 -1.35 30.94 19.01
C LEU A 168 -0.03 31.71 18.87
N PRO A 169 0.84 31.72 19.91
CA PRO A 169 2.20 32.21 19.76
C PRO A 169 3.06 31.27 18.91
N SER A 170 4.35 31.59 18.77
CA SER A 170 5.34 30.67 18.18
C SER A 170 5.62 29.50 19.13
N VAL A 171 4.69 28.54 19.14
CA VAL A 171 4.66 27.43 20.09
C VAL A 171 5.14 26.11 19.49
N ALA A 172 5.05 25.93 18.17
CA ALA A 172 5.39 24.65 17.57
C ALA A 172 5.93 24.78 16.14
N THR A 173 6.68 23.77 15.69
CA THR A 173 7.09 23.67 14.28
C THR A 173 6.06 22.94 13.41
N SER A 174 5.30 22.02 14.01
CA SER A 174 4.17 21.33 13.39
C SER A 174 2.92 21.45 14.24
N ILE A 175 1.80 21.80 13.62
CA ILE A 175 0.51 21.92 14.30
C ILE A 175 -0.54 21.08 13.57
N ARG A 176 -1.39 20.40 14.33
CA ARG A 176 -2.61 19.74 13.83
C ARG A 176 -3.84 20.32 14.54
N LEU A 177 -4.85 20.67 13.78
CA LEU A 177 -6.09 21.27 14.27
C LEU A 177 -7.26 20.36 13.91
N PHE A 178 -7.91 19.81 14.93
CA PHE A 178 -9.14 19.01 14.81
C PHE A 178 -10.26 19.72 15.53
N HIS A 179 -11.39 19.94 14.85
CA HIS A 179 -12.57 20.59 15.45
C HIS A 179 -12.21 21.89 16.22
N THR A 180 -11.23 22.66 15.73
CA THR A 180 -10.62 23.79 16.44
C THR A 180 -10.75 25.06 15.63
N THR A 181 -11.17 26.16 16.27
CA THR A 181 -11.32 27.46 15.62
C THR A 181 -10.31 28.46 16.19
N LEU A 182 -9.51 29.10 15.33
CA LEU A 182 -8.53 30.12 15.71
C LEU A 182 -8.91 31.52 15.22
N ASN A 183 -8.44 32.58 15.89
CA ASN A 183 -8.55 33.96 15.41
C ASN A 183 -7.71 34.20 14.16
N SER A 184 -6.57 33.53 14.10
CA SER A 184 -5.59 33.67 13.04
C SER A 184 -4.85 32.36 12.86
N TYR A 185 -4.69 31.95 11.61
CA TYR A 185 -3.89 30.80 11.19
C TYR A 185 -2.47 31.21 10.76
N VAL A 186 -2.13 32.49 10.91
CA VAL A 186 -0.78 33.03 10.75
C VAL A 186 0.00 32.80 12.05
N ILE A 187 0.52 31.58 12.21
CA ILE A 187 1.24 31.15 13.43
C ILE A 187 2.75 31.23 13.18
N PRO A 188 3.52 32.10 13.87
CA PRO A 188 4.94 32.30 13.59
C PRO A 188 5.80 31.05 13.85
N GLY A 189 6.73 30.74 12.95
CA GLY A 189 7.65 29.60 13.10
C GLY A 189 7.06 28.22 12.78
N VAL A 190 5.78 28.13 12.44
CA VAL A 190 5.14 26.87 12.01
C VAL A 190 5.56 26.56 10.57
N LYS A 191 6.12 25.36 10.39
CA LYS A 191 6.52 24.81 9.09
C LYS A 191 5.51 23.83 8.52
N LYS A 192 4.73 23.15 9.39
CA LYS A 192 3.70 22.19 9.00
C LYS A 192 2.37 22.47 9.69
N LEU A 193 1.29 22.55 8.93
CA LEU A 193 -0.05 22.75 9.44
C LEU A 193 -1.01 21.74 8.80
N ASP A 194 -1.74 21.01 9.65
CA ASP A 194 -2.82 20.08 9.26
C ASP A 194 -4.12 20.56 9.91
N MET A 195 -5.20 20.63 9.14
CA MET A 195 -6.47 21.17 9.60
C MET A 195 -7.63 20.33 9.09
N GLU A 196 -8.54 19.99 10.01
CA GLU A 196 -9.82 19.37 9.74
C GLU A 196 -10.94 20.31 10.19
N MET A 197 -11.71 20.81 9.23
CA MET A 197 -12.58 21.96 9.39
C MET A 197 -14.01 21.62 9.00
N TYR A 198 -14.94 21.69 9.95
CA TYR A 198 -16.35 21.47 9.68
C TYR A 198 -17.19 22.69 10.03
N SER A 199 -18.02 23.14 9.09
CA SER A 199 -18.99 24.19 9.33
C SER A 199 -20.34 23.83 8.73
N ASN A 200 -21.41 24.28 9.38
CA ASN A 200 -22.77 24.22 8.85
C ASN A 200 -23.15 25.51 8.09
N THR A 201 -22.25 26.49 8.04
CA THR A 201 -22.49 27.78 7.37
C THR A 201 -22.23 27.67 5.88
N ARG A 202 -23.08 28.31 5.07
CA ARG A 202 -22.86 28.47 3.62
C ARG A 202 -22.02 29.69 3.25
N GLU A 203 -21.63 30.50 4.24
CA GLU A 203 -20.80 31.68 4.02
C GLU A 203 -19.37 31.27 3.72
N SER A 204 -18.79 31.90 2.69
CA SER A 204 -17.38 31.70 2.34
C SER A 204 -16.47 32.28 3.42
N GLN A 205 -15.48 31.51 3.87
CA GLN A 205 -14.51 31.95 4.87
C GLN A 205 -13.11 32.04 4.27
N THR A 206 -12.37 33.07 4.65
CA THR A 206 -11.02 33.33 4.11
C THR A 206 -9.94 32.92 5.10
N TYR A 207 -8.95 32.18 4.61
CA TYR A 207 -7.82 31.66 5.37
C TYR A 207 -6.49 32.17 4.82
N THR A 208 -5.63 32.60 5.73
CA THR A 208 -4.27 33.07 5.46
C THR A 208 -3.29 32.41 6.43
N PHE A 209 -2.06 32.16 5.98
CA PHE A 209 -1.08 31.39 6.73
C PHE A 209 0.27 32.10 6.85
N SER A 210 1.11 31.58 7.76
CA SER A 210 2.47 32.07 7.95
C SER A 210 3.31 31.91 6.67
N PRO A 211 4.15 32.90 6.31
CA PRO A 211 5.07 32.77 5.19
C PRO A 211 6.12 31.67 5.42
N ASP A 212 6.36 31.23 6.65
CA ASP A 212 7.32 30.15 6.97
C ASP A 212 6.80 28.75 6.65
N LEU A 213 5.52 28.63 6.27
CA LEU A 213 4.86 27.34 6.08
C LEU A 213 5.42 26.59 4.86
N GLU A 214 5.82 25.34 5.07
CA GLU A 214 6.39 24.45 4.05
C GLU A 214 5.44 23.29 3.69
N ASP A 215 4.59 22.84 4.61
CA ASP A 215 3.63 21.74 4.43
C ASP A 215 2.25 22.15 4.95
N LEU A 216 1.24 22.10 4.08
CA LEU A 216 -0.14 22.48 4.39
C LEU A 216 -1.10 21.36 3.98
N ARG A 217 -1.94 20.94 4.94
CA ARG A 217 -3.08 20.05 4.71
C ARG A 217 -4.37 20.67 5.24
N ILE A 218 -5.40 20.66 4.41
CA ILE A 218 -6.74 21.15 4.76
C ILE A 218 -7.79 20.13 4.29
N ASP A 219 -8.59 19.65 5.23
CA ASP A 219 -9.82 18.88 5.00
C ASP A 219 -11.02 19.73 5.46
N PHE A 220 -12.03 19.90 4.59
CA PHE A 220 -13.15 20.79 4.86
C PHE A 220 -14.46 20.42 4.14
N ASN A 221 -15.60 20.89 4.68
CA ASN A 221 -16.94 20.59 4.15
C ASN A 221 -17.82 21.83 3.83
N PHE A 222 -17.21 22.98 3.56
CA PHE A 222 -17.90 24.24 3.26
C PHE A 222 -17.06 25.11 2.31
N ILE A 223 -17.60 26.21 1.79
CA ILE A 223 -16.87 27.05 0.83
C ILE A 223 -15.74 27.82 1.53
N ILE A 224 -14.52 27.72 1.01
CA ILE A 224 -13.36 28.44 1.52
C ILE A 224 -12.64 29.25 0.44
N GLN A 225 -12.02 30.34 0.88
CA GLN A 225 -11.00 31.05 0.13
C GLN A 225 -9.66 30.92 0.85
N VAL A 226 -8.62 30.49 0.15
CA VAL A 226 -7.30 30.23 0.74
C VAL A 226 -6.24 31.06 0.05
N THR A 227 -5.47 31.84 0.83
CA THR A 227 -4.27 32.52 0.33
C THR A 227 -3.05 31.64 0.57
N LEU A 228 -2.50 31.07 -0.50
CA LEU A 228 -1.34 30.17 -0.43
C LEU A 228 -0.03 30.96 -0.30
N THR A 229 0.97 30.38 0.36
CA THR A 229 2.26 31.03 0.61
C THR A 229 3.34 30.48 -0.32
N PRO A 230 4.31 31.32 -0.78
CA PRO A 230 5.28 30.92 -1.80
C PRO A 230 6.33 29.90 -1.32
N ASN A 231 6.41 29.65 -0.01
CA ASN A 231 7.38 28.73 0.57
C ASN A 231 6.88 27.28 0.67
N LEU A 232 5.62 27.02 0.31
CA LEU A 232 5.04 25.68 0.33
C LEU A 232 5.84 24.71 -0.56
N ARG A 233 6.16 23.56 0.02
CA ARG A 233 6.76 22.39 -0.64
C ARG A 233 5.73 21.29 -0.87
N LYS A 234 4.74 21.17 0.03
CA LYS A 234 3.65 20.20 -0.04
C LYS A 234 2.31 20.88 0.23
N LEU A 235 1.31 20.52 -0.56
CA LEU A 235 -0.05 21.00 -0.42
C LEU A 235 -1.04 19.85 -0.60
N TYR A 236 -1.94 19.70 0.37
CA TYR A 236 -3.04 18.73 0.39
C TYR A 236 -4.34 19.47 0.65
N ILE A 237 -5.28 19.44 -0.27
CA ILE A 237 -6.59 20.09 -0.10
C ILE A 237 -7.68 19.07 -0.45
N THR A 238 -8.58 18.81 0.49
CA THR A 238 -9.63 17.81 0.36
C THR A 238 -10.97 18.39 0.78
N THR A 239 -12.00 18.17 -0.04
CA THR A 239 -13.39 18.45 0.32
C THR A 239 -14.36 17.46 -0.31
N SER A 240 -15.45 17.18 0.41
CA SER A 240 -16.47 16.23 -0.04
C SER A 240 -17.62 16.85 -0.84
N LEU A 241 -17.85 18.17 -0.76
CA LEU A 241 -19.09 18.78 -1.27
C LEU A 241 -18.92 20.15 -1.94
N ASP A 242 -17.96 20.97 -1.51
CA ASP A 242 -17.94 22.40 -1.80
C ASP A 242 -16.76 22.85 -2.67
N SER A 243 -16.75 24.12 -3.07
CA SER A 243 -15.69 24.72 -3.86
C SER A 243 -14.62 25.36 -2.97
N ALA A 244 -13.37 25.32 -3.44
CA ALA A 244 -12.27 26.10 -2.89
C ALA A 244 -11.80 27.13 -3.92
N ASN A 245 -11.63 28.37 -3.46
CA ASN A 245 -11.00 29.42 -4.25
C ASN A 245 -9.60 29.67 -3.72
N PHE A 246 -8.58 29.60 -4.56
CA PHE A 246 -7.21 29.88 -4.14
C PHE A 246 -6.73 31.23 -4.68
N VAL A 247 -6.14 32.03 -3.80
CA VAL A 247 -5.31 33.16 -4.16
C VAL A 247 -3.87 32.67 -4.04
N SER A 248 -3.28 32.27 -5.17
CA SER A 248 -1.95 31.69 -5.21
C SER A 248 -0.94 32.65 -5.84
N PRO A 249 0.21 32.93 -5.20
CA PRO A 249 1.39 33.38 -5.92
C PRO A 249 1.95 32.21 -6.77
N GLU A 250 3.03 32.47 -7.51
CA GLU A 250 3.81 31.40 -8.13
C GLU A 250 4.51 30.57 -7.04
N LEU A 251 4.16 29.28 -6.95
CA LEU A 251 4.63 28.35 -5.92
C LEU A 251 5.90 27.62 -6.39
N VAL A 252 6.99 28.37 -6.56
CA VAL A 252 8.26 27.87 -7.11
C VAL A 252 8.92 26.75 -6.28
N LYS A 253 8.57 26.60 -5.00
CA LYS A 253 9.11 25.54 -4.12
C LYS A 253 8.20 24.32 -4.00
N LEU A 254 7.00 24.37 -4.58
CA LEU A 254 6.02 23.30 -4.45
C LEU A 254 6.46 22.10 -5.28
N GLU A 255 6.68 20.97 -4.61
CA GLU A 255 7.10 19.72 -5.25
C GLU A 255 5.99 18.66 -5.23
N TYR A 256 5.04 18.76 -4.29
CA TYR A 256 3.95 17.81 -4.11
C TYR A 256 2.61 18.54 -4.00
N LEU A 257 1.65 18.14 -4.83
CA LEU A 257 0.28 18.66 -4.82
C LEU A 257 -0.71 17.50 -4.84
N GLN A 258 -1.62 17.48 -3.88
CA GLN A 258 -2.77 16.59 -3.86
C GLN A 258 -4.05 17.39 -3.69
N LEU A 259 -5.00 17.18 -4.59
CA LEU A 259 -6.29 17.85 -4.57
C LEU A 259 -7.42 16.84 -4.65
N GLU A 260 -8.43 17.04 -3.81
CA GLU A 260 -9.74 16.42 -3.90
C GLU A 260 -10.79 17.51 -3.89
N LEU A 261 -11.22 17.90 -5.10
CA LEU A 261 -12.14 19.00 -5.34
C LEU A 261 -13.24 18.51 -6.30
N PRO A 262 -14.37 17.97 -5.81
CA PRO A 262 -15.38 17.33 -6.65
C PRO A 262 -16.05 18.25 -7.68
N GLN A 263 -16.04 19.56 -7.43
CA GLN A 263 -16.75 20.56 -8.23
C GLN A 263 -15.93 21.24 -9.32
N ILE A 264 -14.60 21.04 -9.40
CA ILE A 264 -13.76 21.72 -10.41
C ILE A 264 -14.05 21.15 -11.80
N GLU A 265 -14.19 22.01 -12.80
CA GLU A 265 -14.39 21.60 -14.20
C GLU A 265 -13.08 21.67 -15.00
N SER A 266 -12.21 22.63 -14.65
CA SER A 266 -10.86 22.83 -15.17
C SER A 266 -9.85 23.03 -14.04
N PHE A 267 -8.61 22.55 -14.24
CA PHE A 267 -7.53 22.83 -13.29
C PHE A 267 -7.17 24.32 -13.23
N GLU A 268 -7.43 25.09 -14.30
CA GLU A 268 -7.18 26.53 -14.35
C GLU A 268 -7.96 27.29 -13.26
N GLU A 269 -9.14 26.79 -12.85
CA GLU A 269 -9.96 27.37 -11.77
C GLU A 269 -9.23 27.40 -10.42
N THR A 270 -8.24 26.52 -10.23
CA THR A 270 -7.45 26.51 -9.01
C THR A 270 -6.52 27.73 -8.93
N GLY A 271 -6.15 28.34 -10.07
CA GLY A 271 -5.15 29.42 -10.12
C GLY A 271 -3.76 29.03 -9.63
N ILE A 272 -3.49 27.73 -9.40
CA ILE A 272 -2.21 27.25 -8.87
C ILE A 272 -1.20 27.21 -10.02
N VAL A 273 -0.10 27.95 -9.85
CA VAL A 273 1.06 27.93 -10.74
C VAL A 273 2.26 27.38 -9.96
N ALA A 274 2.74 26.20 -10.33
CA ALA A 274 3.82 25.49 -9.62
C ALA A 274 4.82 24.87 -10.62
N PRO A 275 5.80 25.64 -11.12
CA PRO A 275 6.67 25.20 -12.22
C PRO A 275 7.59 24.03 -11.86
N ASN A 276 7.90 23.83 -10.58
CA ASN A 276 8.81 22.78 -10.10
C ASN A 276 8.07 21.56 -9.50
N LEU A 277 6.77 21.44 -9.79
CA LEU A 277 5.95 20.35 -9.29
C LEU A 277 6.46 19.00 -9.81
N LYS A 278 6.70 18.05 -8.89
CA LYS A 278 7.19 16.69 -9.20
C LYS A 278 6.10 15.64 -9.05
N THR A 279 5.13 15.87 -8.18
CA THR A 279 4.02 14.94 -7.92
C THR A 279 2.69 15.68 -7.92
N LEU A 280 1.76 15.17 -8.72
CA LEU A 280 0.39 15.63 -8.80
C LEU A 280 -0.55 14.44 -8.58
N ILE A 281 -1.45 14.57 -7.60
CA ILE A 281 -2.48 13.58 -7.31
C ILE A 281 -3.84 14.28 -7.32
N LEU A 282 -4.75 13.85 -8.19
CA LEU A 282 -6.14 14.33 -8.19
C LEU A 282 -7.06 13.17 -7.82
N THR A 283 -7.87 13.37 -6.79
CA THR A 283 -8.75 12.35 -6.21
C THR A 283 -10.19 12.85 -6.21
N ASN A 284 -11.14 12.04 -6.65
CA ASN A 284 -12.57 12.36 -6.60
C ASN A 284 -12.96 13.69 -7.28
N CYS A 285 -12.18 14.17 -8.27
CA CYS A 285 -12.52 15.37 -9.06
C CYS A 285 -13.50 15.01 -10.18
N ALA A 286 -14.73 14.62 -9.81
CA ALA A 286 -15.69 14.00 -10.73
C ALA A 286 -16.11 14.90 -11.91
N LYS A 287 -16.11 16.23 -11.73
CA LYS A 287 -16.45 17.19 -12.79
C LYS A 287 -15.27 17.63 -13.67
N LEU A 288 -14.04 17.25 -13.32
CA LEU A 288 -12.85 17.67 -14.04
C LEU A 288 -12.87 17.06 -15.44
N SER A 289 -12.99 17.92 -16.44
CA SER A 289 -13.08 17.54 -17.85
C SER A 289 -12.04 18.24 -18.71
N ASP A 290 -11.57 19.43 -18.31
CA ASP A 290 -10.51 20.15 -19.00
C ASP A 290 -9.15 19.98 -18.29
N PHE A 291 -8.25 19.27 -18.95
CA PHE A 291 -6.91 18.97 -18.46
C PHE A 291 -5.82 19.85 -19.09
N ARG A 292 -6.15 20.77 -20.03
CA ARG A 292 -5.15 21.53 -20.81
C ARG A 292 -4.18 22.29 -19.93
N ASN A 293 -4.66 22.89 -18.84
CA ASN A 293 -3.82 23.67 -17.94
C ASN A 293 -2.76 22.82 -17.21
N LEU A 294 -2.91 21.49 -17.14
CA LEU A 294 -1.88 20.60 -16.58
C LEU A 294 -0.59 20.56 -17.41
N GLU A 295 -0.63 20.96 -18.69
CA GLU A 295 0.55 21.08 -19.54
C GLU A 295 1.60 22.06 -18.96
N GLN A 296 1.26 22.90 -17.97
CA GLN A 296 2.24 23.75 -17.29
C GLN A 296 3.29 22.95 -16.47
N PHE A 297 2.98 21.72 -16.04
CA PHE A 297 3.82 20.95 -15.11
C PHE A 297 4.91 20.15 -15.83
N GLN A 298 5.87 20.85 -16.43
CA GLN A 298 6.94 20.25 -17.24
C GLN A 298 7.94 19.38 -16.45
N ASN A 299 8.06 19.61 -15.14
CA ASN A 299 8.93 18.85 -14.23
C ASN A 299 8.21 17.68 -13.53
N LEU A 300 6.97 17.38 -13.91
CA LEU A 300 6.15 16.36 -13.26
C LEU A 300 6.74 14.97 -13.51
N LYS A 301 7.02 14.24 -12.41
CA LYS A 301 7.56 12.88 -12.45
C LYS A 301 6.51 11.81 -12.18
N TYR A 302 5.53 12.14 -11.34
CA TYR A 302 4.44 11.24 -10.98
C TYR A 302 3.10 11.95 -11.10
N PHE A 303 2.20 11.36 -11.88
CA PHE A 303 0.83 11.82 -12.02
C PHE A 303 -0.14 10.68 -11.70
N PHE A 304 -1.02 10.92 -10.72
CA PHE A 304 -2.05 9.97 -10.32
C PHE A 304 -3.44 10.62 -10.36
N LEU A 305 -4.37 9.91 -11.00
CA LEU A 305 -5.77 10.25 -11.05
C LEU A 305 -6.57 9.09 -10.46
N THR A 306 -7.43 9.37 -9.48
CA THR A 306 -8.37 8.37 -8.94
C THR A 306 -9.77 8.97 -8.84
N ASN A 307 -10.77 8.23 -9.33
CA ASN A 307 -12.16 8.70 -9.41
C ASN A 307 -12.31 10.06 -10.13
N CYS A 308 -11.54 10.25 -11.21
CA CYS A 308 -11.61 11.41 -12.10
C CYS A 308 -11.94 10.95 -13.53
N GLY A 309 -12.35 11.88 -14.40
CA GLY A 309 -12.38 11.64 -15.84
C GLY A 309 -10.97 11.27 -16.38
N TYR A 310 -10.91 10.40 -17.38
CA TYR A 310 -9.63 10.11 -18.03
C TYR A 310 -9.17 11.32 -18.88
N PRO A 311 -7.88 11.71 -18.83
CA PRO A 311 -7.41 12.94 -19.46
C PRO A 311 -7.13 12.76 -20.95
N PHE A 312 -8.19 12.54 -21.75
CA PHE A 312 -8.05 12.40 -23.21
C PHE A 312 -7.43 13.65 -23.84
N GLY A 313 -6.45 13.45 -24.72
CA GLY A 313 -5.76 14.52 -25.44
C GLY A 313 -4.70 15.29 -24.64
N LEU A 314 -4.52 14.97 -23.34
CA LEU A 314 -3.50 15.60 -22.49
C LEU A 314 -2.08 15.18 -22.90
N PHE A 315 -1.90 13.89 -23.15
CA PHE A 315 -0.60 13.34 -23.52
C PHE A 315 -0.36 13.50 -25.02
N LYS A 316 0.64 14.30 -25.38
CA LYS A 316 1.20 14.39 -26.75
C LYS A 316 2.66 13.95 -26.67
N GLU A 317 3.30 13.73 -27.81
CA GLU A 317 4.68 13.23 -27.89
C GLU A 317 5.69 14.10 -27.10
N ASP A 318 5.46 15.41 -27.05
CA ASP A 318 6.29 16.38 -26.32
C ASP A 318 5.71 16.78 -24.93
N SER A 319 4.57 16.21 -24.52
CA SER A 319 3.96 16.55 -23.23
C SER A 319 4.68 15.83 -22.08
N PHE A 320 4.87 16.53 -20.95
CA PHE A 320 5.44 15.99 -19.71
C PHE A 320 6.77 15.24 -19.91
N PRO A 321 7.84 15.95 -20.32
CA PRO A 321 9.12 15.33 -20.67
C PRO A 321 9.79 14.60 -19.49
N MET A 322 9.43 14.91 -18.24
CA MET A 322 9.98 14.27 -17.04
C MET A 322 9.07 13.19 -16.44
N LEU A 323 7.93 12.87 -17.07
CA LEU A 323 6.95 11.95 -16.48
C LEU A 323 7.46 10.51 -16.52
N GLU A 324 7.75 9.97 -15.34
CA GLU A 324 8.25 8.61 -15.15
C GLU A 324 7.12 7.63 -14.80
N ARG A 325 6.05 8.11 -14.15
CA ARG A 325 4.97 7.27 -13.64
C ARG A 325 3.60 7.92 -13.87
N PHE A 326 2.69 7.18 -14.50
CA PHE A 326 1.30 7.56 -14.68
C PHE A 326 0.38 6.46 -14.16
N GLN A 327 -0.55 6.85 -13.29
CA GLN A 327 -1.54 5.96 -12.72
C GLN A 327 -2.95 6.55 -12.87
N TYR A 328 -3.90 5.71 -13.26
CA TYR A 328 -5.30 6.02 -13.36
C TYR A 328 -6.12 4.90 -12.71
N ASP A 329 -6.95 5.24 -11.71
CA ASP A 329 -7.97 4.35 -11.13
C ASP A 329 -9.35 5.02 -11.27
N GLY A 330 -10.06 4.69 -12.35
CA GLY A 330 -11.35 5.28 -12.71
C GLY A 330 -12.55 4.37 -12.41
N ASN A 331 -13.72 4.98 -12.27
CA ASN A 331 -15.00 4.27 -12.07
C ASN A 331 -16.05 4.70 -13.11
N GLY A 332 -15.77 4.47 -14.40
CA GLY A 332 -16.80 4.56 -15.46
C GLY A 332 -17.42 5.95 -15.73
N PHE A 333 -16.84 7.04 -15.21
CA PHE A 333 -17.37 8.42 -15.32
C PHE A 333 -17.28 9.04 -16.74
N LEU A 334 -17.12 8.24 -17.79
CA LEU A 334 -16.99 8.73 -19.15
C LEU A 334 -18.38 8.94 -19.77
N ASP A 335 -18.62 10.13 -20.32
CA ASP A 335 -19.70 10.35 -21.28
C ASP A 335 -19.29 9.74 -22.63
N PRO A 336 -19.85 8.58 -23.03
CA PRO A 336 -19.42 7.86 -24.23
C PRO A 336 -19.74 8.61 -25.52
N GLU A 337 -20.65 9.60 -25.50
CA GLU A 337 -21.13 10.27 -26.71
C GLU A 337 -20.05 11.15 -27.39
N ASN A 338 -19.03 11.60 -26.63
CA ASN A 338 -18.01 12.53 -27.13
C ASN A 338 -16.79 11.88 -27.77
N PHE A 339 -16.58 10.56 -27.64
CA PHE A 339 -15.36 9.90 -28.11
C PHE A 339 -15.68 8.72 -29.05
N LYS A 340 -15.78 9.00 -30.35
CA LYS A 340 -16.04 7.97 -31.36
C LYS A 340 -14.92 6.94 -31.52
N THR A 341 -13.68 7.27 -31.12
CA THR A 341 -12.51 6.37 -31.03
C THR A 341 -11.41 7.05 -30.19
N PRO A 342 -11.32 6.82 -28.87
CA PRO A 342 -10.28 7.43 -28.06
C PRO A 342 -8.90 6.85 -28.39
N LEU A 343 -7.95 7.71 -28.74
CA LEU A 343 -6.54 7.37 -28.91
C LEU A 343 -5.82 7.54 -27.57
N LEU A 344 -5.15 6.48 -27.12
CA LEU A 344 -4.28 6.52 -25.95
C LEU A 344 -2.85 6.80 -26.38
N THR A 345 -2.38 7.99 -26.02
CA THR A 345 -1.01 8.46 -26.21
C THR A 345 -0.33 8.62 -24.86
N PHE A 346 0.99 8.44 -24.82
CA PHE A 346 1.76 8.55 -23.59
C PHE A 346 3.08 9.29 -23.82
N PRO A 347 3.60 9.99 -22.81
CA PRO A 347 4.93 10.60 -22.87
C PRO A 347 6.05 9.56 -23.07
N PRO A 348 7.15 9.91 -23.74
CA PRO A 348 8.19 8.96 -24.15
C PRO A 348 9.05 8.40 -23.00
N ASN A 349 9.10 9.08 -21.85
CA ASN A 349 9.96 8.74 -20.71
C ASN A 349 9.26 7.94 -19.60
N LEU A 350 8.07 7.40 -19.90
CA LEU A 350 7.25 6.69 -18.94
C LEU A 350 7.83 5.31 -18.60
N ASN A 351 8.19 5.09 -17.33
CA ASN A 351 8.71 3.82 -16.83
C ASN A 351 7.61 2.91 -16.27
N GLU A 352 6.55 3.50 -15.70
CA GLU A 352 5.40 2.78 -15.12
C GLU A 352 4.08 3.37 -15.62
N LEU A 353 3.24 2.51 -16.18
CA LEU A 353 1.89 2.81 -16.64
C LEU A 353 0.91 1.88 -15.92
N SER A 354 -0.05 2.47 -15.20
CA SER A 354 -1.16 1.74 -14.60
C SER A 354 -2.48 2.39 -14.97
N ILE A 355 -3.34 1.66 -15.68
CA ILE A 355 -4.71 2.09 -15.97
C ILE A 355 -5.65 1.01 -15.46
N LYS A 356 -6.50 1.37 -14.51
CA LYS A 356 -7.58 0.55 -14.01
C LYS A 356 -8.88 1.33 -14.19
N CYS A 357 -9.83 0.80 -14.93
CA CYS A 357 -11.12 1.46 -15.08
C CYS A 357 -12.21 0.50 -15.51
N ARG A 358 -13.22 0.33 -14.66
CA ARG A 358 -14.41 -0.43 -15.01
C ARG A 358 -15.25 0.37 -16.01
N ASP A 359 -15.78 -0.31 -17.01
CA ASP A 359 -16.63 0.27 -18.06
C ASP A 359 -15.92 1.32 -18.96
N PHE A 360 -14.60 1.20 -19.11
CA PHE A 360 -13.84 2.04 -20.04
C PHE A 360 -14.29 1.80 -21.50
N ILE A 361 -14.24 2.85 -22.31
CA ILE A 361 -14.53 2.77 -23.76
C ILE A 361 -13.61 1.73 -24.41
N ASN A 362 -14.11 1.01 -25.42
CA ASN A 362 -13.30 0.07 -26.20
C ASN A 362 -12.07 0.77 -26.79
N ILE A 363 -10.88 0.42 -26.28
CA ILE A 363 -9.60 0.91 -26.79
C ILE A 363 -9.22 0.12 -28.03
N ASP A 364 -8.80 0.82 -29.08
CA ASP A 364 -8.24 0.18 -30.27
C ASP A 364 -6.78 -0.25 -30.01
N LEU A 365 -6.58 -1.55 -29.82
CA LEU A 365 -5.25 -2.11 -29.55
C LEU A 365 -4.27 -1.92 -30.69
N SER A 366 -4.77 -1.82 -31.93
CA SER A 366 -3.91 -1.60 -33.09
C SER A 366 -3.27 -0.20 -33.09
N THR A 367 -3.82 0.73 -32.31
CA THR A 367 -3.33 2.10 -32.17
C THR A 367 -2.56 2.35 -30.86
N LEU A 368 -2.56 1.38 -29.94
CA LEU A 368 -1.92 1.54 -28.64
C LEU A 368 -0.39 1.43 -28.77
N MET A 369 0.29 2.57 -28.70
CA MET A 369 1.74 2.65 -28.75
C MET A 369 2.29 2.87 -27.34
N LEU A 370 2.92 1.83 -26.78
CA LEU A 370 3.57 1.90 -25.47
C LEU A 370 4.96 2.57 -25.60
N PRO A 371 5.34 3.45 -24.66
CA PRO A 371 6.67 4.06 -24.66
C PRO A 371 7.79 3.01 -24.58
N PRO A 372 8.91 3.21 -25.29
CA PRO A 372 10.01 2.24 -25.29
C PRO A 372 10.72 2.15 -23.94
N THR A 373 10.61 3.16 -23.08
CA THR A 373 11.17 3.20 -21.72
C THR A 373 10.35 2.39 -20.71
N LEU A 374 9.15 1.94 -21.09
CA LEU A 374 8.21 1.31 -20.17
C LEU A 374 8.73 -0.03 -19.66
N THR A 375 8.82 -0.16 -18.33
CA THR A 375 9.26 -1.37 -17.64
C THR A 375 8.13 -2.08 -16.91
N ARG A 376 7.08 -1.32 -16.51
CA ARG A 376 5.92 -1.85 -15.79
C ARG A 376 4.63 -1.41 -16.45
N LEU A 377 3.80 -2.38 -16.82
CA LEU A 377 2.49 -2.18 -17.43
C LEU A 377 1.41 -2.88 -16.61
N THR A 378 0.39 -2.12 -16.22
CA THR A 378 -0.81 -2.64 -15.56
C THR A 378 -2.04 -2.08 -16.27
N LEU A 379 -2.88 -2.95 -16.83
CA LEU A 379 -4.10 -2.60 -17.56
C LEU A 379 -5.25 -3.45 -17.04
N LEU A 380 -6.12 -2.89 -16.19
CA LEU A 380 -7.15 -3.66 -15.48
C LEU A 380 -8.55 -3.15 -15.79
N ASP A 381 -9.50 -4.08 -15.90
CA ASP A 381 -10.92 -3.83 -16.20
C ASP A 381 -11.19 -3.11 -17.54
N LEU A 382 -10.21 -3.05 -18.44
CA LEU A 382 -10.34 -2.37 -19.73
C LEU A 382 -11.07 -3.25 -20.75
N SER A 383 -11.75 -2.63 -21.72
CA SER A 383 -12.27 -3.34 -22.89
C SER A 383 -11.48 -2.95 -24.14
N PHE A 384 -11.10 -3.96 -24.92
CA PHE A 384 -10.32 -3.80 -26.13
C PHE A 384 -11.14 -4.21 -27.35
N ASN A 385 -10.88 -3.60 -28.49
CA ASN A 385 -11.38 -4.14 -29.75
C ASN A 385 -10.70 -5.48 -30.09
N ASP A 386 -11.16 -6.13 -31.16
CA ASP A 386 -10.63 -7.41 -31.65
C ASP A 386 -9.19 -7.34 -32.24
N GLY A 387 -8.47 -6.24 -32.00
CA GLY A 387 -7.11 -6.00 -32.46
C GLY A 387 -6.04 -6.82 -31.72
N TYR A 388 -4.82 -6.81 -32.25
CA TYR A 388 -3.69 -7.52 -31.68
C TYR A 388 -2.89 -6.64 -30.71
N PHE A 389 -2.43 -7.24 -29.60
CA PHE A 389 -1.67 -6.54 -28.57
C PHE A 389 -0.15 -6.75 -28.70
N HIS A 390 0.60 -5.68 -28.92
CA HIS A 390 2.07 -5.71 -28.93
C HIS A 390 2.64 -5.30 -27.57
N LEU A 391 3.45 -6.19 -26.96
CA LEU A 391 4.22 -5.87 -25.75
C LEU A 391 5.56 -5.23 -26.13
N GLY A 392 5.97 -4.19 -25.40
CA GLY A 392 7.28 -3.57 -25.55
C GLY A 392 8.42 -4.46 -25.03
N GLU A 393 9.58 -4.41 -25.70
CA GLU A 393 10.72 -5.29 -25.41
C GLU A 393 11.36 -5.07 -24.03
N ASN A 394 11.22 -3.87 -23.45
CA ASN A 394 11.82 -3.51 -22.17
C ASN A 394 10.92 -3.81 -20.95
N LEU A 395 9.74 -4.38 -21.17
CA LEU A 395 8.79 -4.70 -20.10
C LEU A 395 9.34 -5.81 -19.19
N GLN A 396 9.37 -5.53 -17.89
CA GLN A 396 9.75 -6.43 -16.81
C GLN A 396 8.52 -6.96 -16.07
N TYR A 397 7.47 -6.16 -15.95
CA TYR A 397 6.22 -6.52 -15.30
C TYR A 397 5.04 -6.19 -16.22
N VAL A 398 4.20 -7.19 -16.49
CA VAL A 398 2.99 -7.04 -17.30
C VAL A 398 1.82 -7.69 -16.59
N HIS A 399 0.79 -6.90 -16.30
CA HIS A 399 -0.50 -7.39 -15.82
C HIS A 399 -1.64 -6.79 -16.64
N ILE A 400 -2.40 -7.65 -17.32
CA ILE A 400 -3.54 -7.24 -18.14
C ILE A 400 -4.77 -8.05 -17.73
N GLU A 401 -5.84 -7.36 -17.37
CA GLU A 401 -7.16 -7.92 -17.08
C GLU A 401 -8.22 -7.24 -17.97
N THR A 402 -8.94 -8.02 -18.77
CA THR A 402 -9.89 -7.49 -19.77
C THR A 402 -10.97 -8.51 -20.17
N SER A 403 -11.89 -8.15 -21.06
CA SER A 403 -12.86 -9.08 -21.63
C SER A 403 -12.26 -9.99 -22.71
N THR A 404 -11.41 -9.47 -23.60
CA THR A 404 -10.85 -10.26 -24.72
C THR A 404 -9.40 -9.90 -25.00
N LEU A 405 -8.55 -10.91 -25.19
CA LEU A 405 -7.17 -10.77 -25.67
C LEU A 405 -6.88 -11.77 -26.79
N ARG A 406 -6.20 -11.31 -27.84
CA ARG A 406 -5.79 -12.12 -28.98
C ARG A 406 -4.33 -11.88 -29.33
N PHE A 407 -3.60 -12.99 -29.48
CA PHE A 407 -2.21 -13.00 -29.88
C PHE A 407 -2.00 -13.87 -31.11
N ASN A 408 -1.39 -13.31 -32.15
CA ASN A 408 -0.96 -14.01 -33.35
C ASN A 408 0.23 -14.97 -33.10
N SER A 409 0.65 -15.65 -34.15
CA SER A 409 1.73 -16.65 -34.08
C SER A 409 3.13 -16.07 -33.86
N SER A 410 3.33 -14.76 -34.04
CA SER A 410 4.61 -14.08 -33.82
C SER A 410 4.76 -13.50 -32.41
N PHE A 411 3.74 -13.65 -31.55
CA PHE A 411 3.81 -13.23 -30.15
C PHE A 411 5.03 -13.84 -29.45
N LYS A 412 5.70 -12.98 -28.68
CA LYS A 412 6.82 -13.34 -27.82
C LYS A 412 6.65 -12.62 -26.49
N ILE A 413 7.08 -13.27 -25.41
CA ILE A 413 7.21 -12.62 -24.13
C ILE A 413 8.45 -11.71 -24.19
N PRO A 414 8.39 -10.46 -23.73
CA PRO A 414 9.54 -9.57 -23.64
C PRO A 414 10.71 -10.26 -22.93
N HIS A 415 11.91 -10.12 -23.48
CA HIS A 415 13.08 -10.89 -23.02
C HIS A 415 13.53 -10.53 -21.59
N LEU A 416 13.13 -9.36 -21.07
CA LEU A 416 13.38 -8.91 -19.69
C LEU A 416 12.20 -9.19 -18.74
N ALA A 417 11.11 -9.81 -19.21
CA ALA A 417 9.93 -10.03 -18.40
C ALA A 417 10.26 -10.93 -17.19
N GLY A 418 9.99 -10.42 -15.99
CA GLY A 418 9.98 -11.16 -14.73
C GLY A 418 8.61 -11.69 -14.38
N GLU A 419 7.55 -10.94 -14.69
CA GLU A 419 6.16 -11.35 -14.45
C GLU A 419 5.28 -11.05 -15.66
N LEU A 420 4.53 -12.07 -16.11
CA LEU A 420 3.48 -11.93 -17.13
C LEU A 420 2.17 -12.52 -16.61
N ILE A 421 1.19 -11.66 -16.39
CA ILE A 421 -0.15 -12.01 -15.94
C ILE A 421 -1.15 -11.52 -16.99
N LEU A 422 -1.77 -12.45 -17.69
CA LEU A 422 -2.77 -12.19 -18.72
C LEU A 422 -4.09 -12.85 -18.28
N GLU A 423 -5.05 -12.02 -17.89
CA GLU A 423 -6.38 -12.42 -17.50
C GLU A 423 -7.41 -11.85 -18.48
N ALA A 424 -8.23 -12.72 -19.06
CA ALA A 424 -9.34 -12.29 -19.89
C ALA A 424 -10.53 -13.24 -19.84
N ASP A 425 -11.75 -12.77 -20.09
CA ASP A 425 -12.88 -13.66 -20.35
C ASP A 425 -12.59 -14.62 -21.51
N TYR A 426 -12.06 -14.08 -22.61
CA TYR A 426 -11.64 -14.84 -23.79
C TYR A 426 -10.17 -14.55 -24.12
N LEU A 427 -9.31 -15.55 -23.95
CA LEU A 427 -7.87 -15.42 -24.20
C LEU A 427 -7.44 -16.38 -25.33
N THR A 428 -6.98 -15.82 -26.45
CA THR A 428 -6.63 -16.59 -27.65
C THR A 428 -5.18 -16.38 -28.06
N PHE A 429 -4.49 -17.48 -28.32
CA PHE A 429 -3.18 -17.52 -28.96
C PHE A 429 -3.27 -18.37 -30.24
N ASP A 430 -2.82 -17.85 -31.37
CA ASP A 430 -2.78 -18.60 -32.63
C ASP A 430 -1.75 -19.74 -32.57
N SER A 431 -0.70 -19.58 -31.77
CA SER A 431 0.40 -20.54 -31.63
C SER A 431 0.92 -20.62 -30.19
N PRO A 432 1.30 -21.82 -29.70
CA PRO A 432 2.02 -21.98 -28.44
C PRO A 432 3.53 -21.66 -28.56
N GLU A 433 4.01 -21.13 -29.70
CA GLU A 433 5.46 -21.02 -29.96
C GLU A 433 6.22 -20.24 -28.88
N PHE A 434 5.63 -19.18 -28.31
CA PHE A 434 6.23 -18.41 -27.23
C PHE A 434 6.53 -19.24 -25.97
N MET A 435 5.76 -20.30 -25.71
CA MET A 435 5.97 -21.19 -24.57
C MET A 435 7.26 -22.02 -24.70
N TYR A 436 7.85 -22.11 -25.90
CA TYR A 436 9.13 -22.81 -26.11
C TYR A 436 10.35 -21.91 -25.99
N HIS A 437 10.15 -20.60 -25.90
CA HIS A 437 11.21 -19.58 -25.84
C HIS A 437 10.96 -18.63 -24.66
N LEU A 438 10.66 -19.20 -23.49
CA LEU A 438 10.43 -18.44 -22.26
C LEU A 438 11.72 -17.74 -21.80
N PRO A 439 11.67 -16.46 -21.39
CA PRO A 439 12.85 -15.75 -20.92
C PRO A 439 13.33 -16.30 -19.58
N ASN A 440 14.65 -16.29 -19.37
CA ASN A 440 15.26 -16.84 -18.15
C ASN A 440 14.91 -16.03 -16.89
N SER A 441 14.60 -14.75 -17.04
CA SER A 441 14.19 -13.84 -15.96
C SER A 441 12.78 -14.11 -15.43
N LEU A 442 11.98 -14.96 -16.11
CA LEU A 442 10.57 -15.13 -15.80
C LEU A 442 10.40 -15.89 -14.47
N THR A 443 9.81 -15.21 -13.49
CA THR A 443 9.51 -15.75 -12.15
C THR A 443 8.04 -16.13 -11.98
N ARG A 444 7.15 -15.46 -12.72
CA ARG A 444 5.70 -15.71 -12.73
C ARG A 444 5.11 -15.68 -14.14
N LEU A 445 4.32 -16.70 -14.49
CA LEU A 445 3.56 -16.78 -15.73
C LEU A 445 2.11 -17.20 -15.46
N GLN A 446 1.16 -16.31 -15.71
CA GLN A 446 -0.25 -16.60 -15.51
C GLN A 446 -1.04 -16.30 -16.79
N LEU A 447 -1.68 -17.33 -17.33
CA LEU A 447 -2.57 -17.23 -18.49
C LEU A 447 -3.97 -17.70 -18.07
N ILE A 448 -4.84 -16.73 -17.83
CA ILE A 448 -6.11 -16.93 -17.15
C ILE A 448 -7.25 -16.59 -18.10
N ALA A 449 -7.92 -17.61 -18.67
CA ALA A 449 -9.14 -17.40 -19.41
C ALA A 449 -10.38 -17.63 -18.51
N ASN A 450 -11.10 -16.56 -18.13
CA ASN A 450 -12.22 -16.64 -17.20
C ASN A 450 -13.40 -17.43 -17.76
N LYS A 451 -13.69 -17.33 -19.06
CA LYS A 451 -14.71 -18.11 -19.75
C LYS A 451 -14.09 -19.17 -20.67
N LYS A 452 -13.24 -18.77 -21.62
CA LYS A 452 -12.69 -19.71 -22.61
C LYS A 452 -11.33 -19.28 -23.16
N GLY A 453 -10.35 -20.16 -23.04
CA GLY A 453 -9.05 -20.05 -23.69
C GLY A 453 -9.01 -20.80 -25.02
N LYS A 454 -8.21 -20.33 -25.97
CA LYS A 454 -7.91 -21.03 -27.22
C LYS A 454 -6.41 -20.93 -27.52
N MET A 455 -5.79 -22.07 -27.80
CA MET A 455 -4.40 -22.16 -28.22
C MET A 455 -4.25 -23.36 -29.16
N SER A 456 -3.42 -23.24 -30.19
CA SER A 456 -3.06 -24.40 -31.02
C SER A 456 -2.35 -25.48 -30.18
N PRO A 457 -2.48 -26.78 -30.53
CA PRO A 457 -1.90 -27.86 -29.73
C PRO A 457 -0.39 -27.73 -29.55
N PHE A 458 0.10 -28.13 -28.38
CA PHE A 458 1.53 -28.28 -28.16
C PHE A 458 2.07 -29.45 -29.00
N ILE A 459 3.27 -29.30 -29.55
CA ILE A 459 3.92 -30.31 -30.40
C ILE A 459 5.26 -30.78 -29.85
N ARG A 460 5.78 -30.11 -28.81
CA ARG A 460 7.05 -30.46 -28.14
C ARG A 460 6.97 -30.10 -26.66
N LYS A 461 7.89 -30.65 -25.88
CA LYS A 461 7.98 -30.40 -24.44
C LYS A 461 8.46 -28.98 -24.15
N ILE A 462 7.84 -28.34 -23.17
CA ILE A 462 8.26 -27.02 -22.67
C ILE A 462 9.56 -27.13 -21.87
N LYS A 463 10.43 -26.15 -22.04
CA LYS A 463 11.59 -25.92 -21.17
C LYS A 463 11.27 -24.74 -20.26
N TRP A 464 11.20 -25.01 -18.97
CA TRP A 464 10.87 -23.99 -17.97
C TRP A 464 12.11 -23.21 -17.53
N PRO A 465 12.02 -21.88 -17.35
CA PRO A 465 13.08 -21.08 -16.73
C PRO A 465 13.39 -21.57 -15.31
N LEU A 466 14.66 -21.45 -14.91
CA LEU A 466 15.13 -21.87 -13.59
C LEU A 466 14.67 -20.95 -12.46
N GLU A 467 14.12 -19.78 -12.77
CA GLU A 467 13.61 -18.83 -11.77
C GLU A 467 12.07 -18.87 -11.67
N LEU A 468 11.39 -19.63 -12.54
CA LEU A 468 9.93 -19.67 -12.61
C LEU A 468 9.37 -20.46 -11.43
N GLY A 469 8.78 -19.75 -10.47
CA GLY A 469 8.16 -20.32 -9.27
C GLY A 469 6.63 -20.43 -9.32
N ASP A 470 5.96 -19.61 -10.13
CA ASP A 470 4.50 -19.45 -10.17
C ASP A 470 3.96 -19.61 -11.60
N PHE A 471 3.09 -20.60 -11.79
CA PHE A 471 2.44 -20.88 -13.07
C PHE A 471 0.93 -21.06 -12.93
N ALA A 472 0.16 -20.29 -13.72
CA ALA A 472 -1.29 -20.46 -13.85
C ALA A 472 -1.72 -20.66 -15.32
N PHE A 473 -2.60 -21.64 -15.55
CA PHE A 473 -3.13 -21.98 -16.88
C PHE A 473 -4.60 -22.40 -16.80
N LYS A 474 -5.52 -21.49 -17.17
CA LYS A 474 -6.97 -21.67 -16.97
C LYS A 474 -7.73 -21.72 -18.29
N ASN A 475 -8.59 -22.73 -18.43
CA ASN A 475 -9.61 -22.93 -19.47
C ASN A 475 -9.08 -23.05 -20.91
N PHE A 476 -7.91 -23.65 -21.10
CA PHE A 476 -7.31 -23.95 -22.42
C PHE A 476 -7.60 -25.37 -22.94
N SER A 477 -8.60 -26.07 -22.39
CA SER A 477 -9.00 -27.43 -22.82
C SER A 477 -7.88 -28.47 -22.76
N ILE A 478 -7.20 -28.54 -21.61
CA ILE A 478 -6.02 -29.39 -21.42
C ILE A 478 -6.43 -30.86 -21.37
N ASP A 479 -5.89 -31.66 -22.28
CA ASP A 479 -5.97 -33.12 -22.24
C ASP A 479 -4.68 -33.74 -21.64
N TYR A 480 -4.66 -35.07 -21.51
CA TYR A 480 -3.52 -35.77 -20.91
C TYR A 480 -2.23 -35.55 -21.71
N HIS A 481 -2.30 -35.57 -23.04
CA HIS A 481 -1.14 -35.35 -23.91
C HIS A 481 -0.57 -33.94 -23.76
N THR A 482 -1.45 -32.93 -23.71
CA THR A 482 -1.06 -31.54 -23.45
C THR A 482 -0.37 -31.41 -22.10
N LEU A 483 -0.92 -32.03 -21.05
CA LEU A 483 -0.31 -32.01 -19.71
C LEU A 483 1.09 -32.65 -19.70
N GLU A 484 1.33 -33.72 -20.48
CA GLU A 484 2.67 -34.29 -20.65
C GLU A 484 3.64 -33.34 -21.37
N LEU A 485 3.16 -32.64 -22.40
CA LEU A 485 3.96 -31.67 -23.15
C LEU A 485 4.25 -30.39 -22.36
N LEU A 486 3.43 -30.05 -21.36
CA LEU A 486 3.78 -29.01 -20.40
C LEU A 486 5.07 -29.33 -19.63
N ASN A 487 5.47 -30.61 -19.52
CA ASN A 487 6.77 -31.02 -18.99
C ASN A 487 7.08 -30.43 -17.59
N LEU A 488 6.06 -30.28 -16.75
CA LEU A 488 6.16 -29.61 -15.44
C LEU A 488 7.13 -30.31 -14.48
N LYS A 489 7.31 -31.63 -14.62
CA LYS A 489 8.26 -32.42 -13.81
C LYS A 489 9.69 -31.87 -13.83
N GLU A 490 10.10 -31.31 -14.97
CA GLU A 490 11.47 -30.80 -15.18
C GLU A 490 11.61 -29.32 -14.79
N SER A 491 10.62 -28.75 -14.10
CA SER A 491 10.67 -27.38 -13.58
C SER A 491 10.99 -27.34 -12.08
N ILE A 492 11.16 -26.13 -11.56
CA ILE A 492 11.29 -25.85 -10.13
C ILE A 492 10.03 -25.15 -9.55
N LEU A 493 8.90 -25.24 -10.24
CA LEU A 493 7.66 -24.55 -9.86
C LEU A 493 7.26 -24.89 -8.43
N GLU A 494 6.90 -23.87 -7.66
CA GLU A 494 6.38 -24.00 -6.30
C GLU A 494 4.85 -23.86 -6.26
N VAL A 495 4.29 -23.04 -7.16
CA VAL A 495 2.86 -22.78 -7.28
C VAL A 495 2.39 -23.15 -8.68
N ILE A 496 1.42 -24.08 -8.74
CA ILE A 496 0.81 -24.54 -9.99
C ILE A 496 -0.71 -24.43 -9.84
N TYR A 497 -1.32 -23.62 -10.70
CA TYR A 497 -2.77 -23.51 -10.83
C TYR A 497 -3.19 -23.89 -12.25
N ILE A 498 -3.90 -25.00 -12.40
CA ILE A 498 -4.45 -25.43 -13.68
C ILE A 498 -5.94 -25.68 -13.52
N ARG A 499 -6.73 -25.11 -14.42
CA ARG A 499 -8.18 -25.30 -14.42
C ARG A 499 -8.73 -25.55 -15.82
N GLY A 500 -9.73 -26.41 -15.92
CA GLY A 500 -10.49 -26.63 -17.14
C GLY A 500 -9.77 -27.53 -18.14
N GLY A 501 -10.19 -28.79 -18.19
CA GLY A 501 -9.61 -29.80 -19.06
C GLY A 501 -10.33 -31.15 -18.98
N ASN A 502 -9.73 -32.17 -19.58
CA ASN A 502 -10.27 -33.53 -19.57
C ASN A 502 -9.17 -34.59 -19.59
N ILE A 503 -8.40 -34.67 -18.51
CA ILE A 503 -7.24 -35.59 -18.43
C ILE A 503 -7.63 -37.02 -18.07
N LYS A 504 -8.83 -37.23 -17.52
CA LYS A 504 -9.39 -38.52 -17.06
C LYS A 504 -8.61 -39.19 -15.92
N LYS A 505 -7.32 -39.44 -16.09
CA LYS A 505 -6.44 -40.06 -15.10
C LYS A 505 -5.32 -39.11 -14.72
N LEU A 506 -5.18 -38.84 -13.41
CA LEU A 506 -4.10 -38.03 -12.90
C LEU A 506 -2.84 -38.86 -12.69
N ASN A 507 -1.73 -38.43 -13.28
CA ASN A 507 -0.42 -38.96 -13.00
C ASN A 507 0.38 -37.94 -12.18
N VAL A 508 0.67 -38.26 -10.91
CA VAL A 508 1.48 -37.40 -10.03
C VAL A 508 2.89 -37.22 -10.57
N ASP A 509 3.37 -38.14 -11.41
CA ASP A 509 4.74 -38.11 -11.88
C ASP A 509 5.03 -36.95 -12.83
N LEU A 510 3.99 -36.30 -13.35
CA LEU A 510 4.06 -35.14 -14.23
C LEU A 510 4.41 -33.83 -13.51
N PHE A 511 4.38 -33.79 -12.18
CA PHE A 511 4.60 -32.57 -11.40
C PHE A 511 5.97 -32.57 -10.69
N PRO A 512 6.60 -31.40 -10.49
CA PRO A 512 7.91 -31.30 -9.86
C PRO A 512 7.81 -31.51 -8.35
N VAL A 513 8.88 -32.02 -7.73
CA VAL A 513 8.94 -32.25 -6.26
C VAL A 513 9.03 -30.95 -5.44
N SER A 514 9.36 -29.84 -6.09
CA SER A 514 9.39 -28.49 -5.51
C SER A 514 8.00 -27.93 -5.21
N VAL A 515 6.94 -28.50 -5.81
CA VAL A 515 5.59 -27.93 -5.72
C VAL A 515 5.09 -27.90 -4.27
N LYS A 516 4.72 -26.69 -3.81
CA LYS A 516 4.11 -26.44 -2.49
C LYS A 516 2.60 -26.30 -2.62
N ASN A 517 2.12 -25.62 -3.66
CA ASN A 517 0.71 -25.38 -3.90
C ASN A 517 0.29 -25.95 -5.27
N LEU A 518 -0.47 -27.04 -5.25
CA LEU A 518 -0.98 -27.70 -6.46
C LEU A 518 -2.50 -27.59 -6.54
N THR A 519 -3.00 -26.84 -7.51
CA THR A 519 -4.43 -26.69 -7.79
C THR A 519 -4.75 -27.21 -9.18
N LEU A 520 -5.61 -28.23 -9.23
CA LEU A 520 -6.09 -28.90 -10.45
C LEU A 520 -7.61 -28.91 -10.46
N MET A 521 -8.24 -27.80 -10.87
CA MET A 521 -9.69 -27.63 -10.80
C MET A 521 -10.39 -28.02 -12.10
N GLU A 522 -11.53 -28.70 -12.02
CA GLU A 522 -12.37 -28.98 -13.21
C GLU A 522 -11.57 -29.61 -14.37
N MET A 523 -10.62 -30.50 -14.05
CA MET A 523 -9.69 -31.12 -15.00
C MET A 523 -10.25 -32.43 -15.61
N GLY A 524 -11.52 -32.76 -15.32
CA GLY A 524 -12.15 -34.00 -15.76
C GLY A 524 -11.48 -35.25 -15.17
N ILE A 525 -10.90 -35.15 -13.98
CA ILE A 525 -10.23 -36.29 -13.32
C ILE A 525 -11.29 -37.26 -12.80
N HIS A 526 -11.12 -38.53 -13.15
CA HIS A 526 -11.90 -39.67 -12.67
C HIS A 526 -11.05 -40.60 -11.78
N GLU A 527 -9.79 -40.81 -12.14
CA GLU A 527 -8.87 -41.71 -11.44
C GLU A 527 -7.70 -40.93 -10.82
N LEU A 528 -7.45 -41.17 -9.54
CA LEU A 528 -6.31 -40.62 -8.80
C LEU A 528 -5.13 -41.60 -8.76
N PRO A 529 -3.88 -41.11 -8.61
CA PRO A 529 -2.74 -41.96 -8.35
C PRO A 529 -2.84 -42.60 -6.95
N ALA A 530 -2.15 -43.72 -6.74
CA ALA A 530 -2.13 -44.42 -5.45
C ALA A 530 -1.44 -43.60 -4.32
N SER A 531 -0.61 -42.61 -4.67
CA SER A 531 0.19 -41.85 -3.71
C SER A 531 0.57 -40.47 -4.25
N PHE A 532 0.57 -39.47 -3.38
CA PHE A 532 1.16 -38.14 -3.55
C PHE A 532 2.44 -37.94 -2.73
N LYS A 533 2.91 -38.96 -1.99
CA LYS A 533 4.06 -38.85 -1.08
C LYS A 533 5.35 -38.33 -1.72
N ARG A 534 5.52 -38.49 -3.03
CA ARG A 534 6.67 -37.96 -3.78
C ARG A 534 6.72 -36.42 -3.73
N LEU A 535 5.57 -35.76 -3.66
CA LEU A 535 5.45 -34.32 -3.50
C LEU A 535 5.59 -33.98 -2.01
N ASN A 536 6.77 -34.24 -1.45
CA ASN A 536 7.06 -34.11 -0.01
C ASN A 536 7.13 -32.66 0.49
N ASN A 537 7.12 -31.69 -0.42
CA ASN A 537 7.03 -30.26 -0.09
C ASN A 537 5.61 -29.70 -0.24
N LEU A 538 4.64 -30.54 -0.64
CA LEU A 538 3.27 -30.12 -0.92
C LEU A 538 2.58 -29.71 0.38
N ARG A 539 2.16 -28.45 0.44
CA ARG A 539 1.40 -27.84 1.54
C ARG A 539 -0.09 -27.74 1.21
N GLN A 540 -0.43 -27.44 -0.04
CA GLN A 540 -1.81 -27.28 -0.46
C GLN A 540 -2.12 -28.12 -1.71
N LEU A 541 -3.16 -28.94 -1.62
CA LEU A 541 -3.70 -29.70 -2.74
C LEU A 541 -5.17 -29.37 -2.96
N SER A 542 -5.51 -28.85 -4.13
CA SER A 542 -6.90 -28.63 -4.55
C SER A 542 -7.23 -29.45 -5.78
N LEU A 543 -8.27 -30.29 -5.67
CA LEU A 543 -8.83 -31.10 -6.75
C LEU A 543 -10.28 -30.69 -7.04
N MET A 544 -10.70 -29.50 -6.62
CA MET A 544 -12.09 -29.07 -6.64
C MET A 544 -12.76 -29.20 -8.03
N GLY A 545 -14.01 -29.65 -8.05
CA GLY A 545 -14.83 -29.74 -9.27
C GLY A 545 -14.49 -30.90 -10.22
N ASN A 546 -13.64 -31.83 -9.81
CA ASN A 546 -13.36 -33.05 -10.59
C ASN A 546 -14.47 -34.11 -10.41
N GLN A 547 -14.49 -35.14 -11.26
CA GLN A 547 -15.55 -36.15 -11.29
C GLN A 547 -15.00 -37.51 -10.86
N LEU A 548 -14.48 -37.59 -9.64
CA LEU A 548 -13.75 -38.77 -9.16
C LEU A 548 -14.69 -39.99 -9.12
N ARG A 549 -14.28 -41.11 -9.73
CA ARG A 549 -15.05 -42.36 -9.81
C ARG A 549 -14.13 -43.52 -9.41
N ASN A 550 -14.61 -44.44 -8.58
CA ASN A 550 -13.86 -45.62 -8.12
C ASN A 550 -12.49 -45.27 -7.50
N VAL A 551 -12.48 -44.38 -6.51
CA VAL A 551 -11.23 -43.93 -5.90
C VAL A 551 -10.76 -44.94 -4.84
N ASN A 552 -9.66 -45.64 -5.14
CA ASN A 552 -8.92 -46.42 -4.16
C ASN A 552 -8.29 -45.51 -3.09
N SER A 553 -7.87 -46.07 -1.97
CA SER A 553 -7.16 -45.31 -0.93
C SER A 553 -5.91 -44.62 -1.49
N VAL A 554 -5.78 -43.31 -1.23
CA VAL A 554 -4.67 -42.48 -1.72
C VAL A 554 -3.76 -42.09 -0.55
N ARG A 555 -2.45 -42.33 -0.69
CA ARG A 555 -1.46 -41.90 0.31
C ARG A 555 -1.07 -40.44 0.12
N LEU A 556 -1.29 -39.59 1.12
CA LEU A 556 -0.91 -38.18 1.09
C LEU A 556 0.45 -37.92 1.74
N PRO A 557 1.16 -36.82 1.40
CA PRO A 557 2.37 -36.36 2.08
C PRO A 557 2.01 -35.67 3.41
N VAL A 558 1.54 -36.43 4.40
CA VAL A 558 1.01 -35.89 5.66
C VAL A 558 2.01 -35.11 6.52
N SER A 559 3.31 -35.26 6.28
CA SER A 559 4.34 -34.47 6.97
C SER A 559 4.41 -33.02 6.51
N SER A 560 3.88 -32.69 5.33
CA SER A 560 3.94 -31.35 4.74
C SER A 560 2.57 -30.77 4.39
N LEU A 561 1.56 -31.61 4.15
CA LEU A 561 0.26 -31.19 3.66
C LEU A 561 -0.56 -30.51 4.77
N GLU A 562 -0.89 -29.24 4.54
CA GLU A 562 -1.67 -28.39 5.44
C GLU A 562 -3.13 -28.29 4.99
N VAL A 563 -3.38 -28.24 3.67
CA VAL A 563 -4.72 -28.01 3.10
C VAL A 563 -5.04 -29.02 2.00
N LEU A 564 -6.21 -29.66 2.12
CA LEU A 564 -6.80 -30.51 1.08
C LEU A 564 -8.19 -30.00 0.71
N ASN A 565 -8.36 -29.54 -0.54
CA ASN A 565 -9.65 -29.12 -1.07
C ASN A 565 -10.18 -30.12 -2.11
N VAL A 566 -11.22 -30.86 -1.74
CA VAL A 566 -11.91 -31.85 -2.58
C VAL A 566 -13.39 -31.53 -2.76
N ARG A 567 -13.74 -30.24 -2.67
CA ARG A 567 -15.12 -29.79 -2.89
C ARG A 567 -15.59 -30.18 -4.30
N GLN A 568 -16.87 -30.53 -4.41
CA GLN A 568 -17.50 -30.88 -5.70
C GLN A 568 -16.82 -32.04 -6.47
N CYS A 569 -16.17 -32.97 -5.77
CA CYS A 569 -15.43 -34.10 -6.38
C CYS A 569 -16.23 -35.40 -6.60
N ASN A 570 -17.54 -35.40 -6.32
CA ASN A 570 -18.42 -36.58 -6.36
C ASN A 570 -17.93 -37.77 -5.48
N LEU A 571 -17.38 -37.48 -4.30
CA LEU A 571 -16.94 -38.50 -3.35
C LEU A 571 -18.17 -39.22 -2.74
N ARG A 572 -18.30 -40.54 -2.93
CA ARG A 572 -19.33 -41.35 -2.26
C ARG A 572 -18.86 -41.77 -0.87
N LEU A 573 -19.67 -41.53 0.17
CA LEU A 573 -19.69 -41.99 1.58
C LEU A 573 -18.38 -42.27 2.37
N ILE A 574 -17.30 -42.82 1.78
CA ILE A 574 -15.99 -43.02 2.41
C ILE A 574 -14.95 -42.24 1.58
N SER A 575 -14.33 -41.24 2.20
CA SER A 575 -13.30 -40.45 1.53
C SER A 575 -12.06 -41.33 1.25
N PRO A 576 -11.57 -41.39 0.00
CA PRO A 576 -10.36 -42.14 -0.37
C PRO A 576 -9.09 -41.62 0.30
N PHE A 577 -9.19 -40.47 0.96
CA PHE A 577 -8.11 -39.81 1.70
C PHE A 577 -8.07 -40.21 3.19
N LEU A 578 -9.01 -41.02 3.68
CA LEU A 578 -9.10 -41.41 5.10
C LEU A 578 -7.95 -42.31 5.59
N VAL A 579 -7.30 -43.07 4.71
CA VAL A 579 -6.19 -43.99 5.08
C VAL A 579 -4.84 -43.25 5.21
N SER A 580 -4.86 -41.92 5.15
CA SER A 580 -3.67 -41.08 5.27
C SER A 580 -3.51 -40.41 6.63
N MET A 581 -4.55 -40.39 7.49
CA MET A 581 -4.43 -39.95 8.90
C MET A 581 -3.77 -41.00 9.77
#